data_AF-A0AAW6BHC8-F1
#
_entry.id   AF-A0AAW6BHC8-F1
#
_cell.length_a   1.000
_cell.length_b   1.000
_cell.length_c   1.000
_cell.angle_alpha   90.00
_cell.angle_beta   90.00
_cell.angle_gamma   90.00
#
_symmetry.space_group_name_H-M   'P 1'
#
loop_
_entity.id
_entity.type
_entity.pdbx_description
1 polymer ?
#
loop_
_entity_poly.entity_id
_entity_poly.type
_entity_poly.pdbx_seq_one_letter_code
_entity_poly.pdbx_strand_id
1 'polypeptide(L)'
;MPFLNLRNNSKKYDDSTFPTRAILLILFMISPANFFSLEGIMEYFCVFIIGVLLSAIELGSRYKDEPVSVMKCLPGAFYLFINGLICCAGLFLLHTFGVNQQVSESLNLTTTNEASKQVANVLYASIGSFFVMRSSFLKLGSENSQSQIDLGLNLILKKMIDIIDRQVDRDQAGRRSKDITEILNDVSYEDLSSKVHPFCLQLMQNVPGDESDTLFKELESIKASDVSLESKKLAIGLQLYNIVGKKLFSSIVTDLKVNAKSTTPNEEIIESEENDFESSFSDIVAEAKNKTQEAQEAPLATS
;
A
#
# COMPACT_ATOMS: atom_id res chain seq x y z
N MET A 1 -25.36 -66.84 -0.09
CA MET A 1 -24.72 -66.02 0.96
C MET A 1 -23.46 -66.76 1.42
N PRO A 2 -22.31 -66.11 1.64
CA PRO A 2 -22.15 -64.72 2.06
C PRO A 2 -21.40 -63.82 1.07
N PHE A 3 -21.76 -62.54 1.14
CA PHE A 3 -21.09 -61.41 0.50
C PHE A 3 -19.72 -61.22 1.14
N LEU A 4 -18.63 -61.37 0.37
CA LEU A 4 -17.33 -60.86 0.80
C LEU A 4 -17.26 -59.36 0.51
N ASN A 5 -17.46 -58.65 1.60
CA ASN A 5 -17.31 -57.23 1.85
C ASN A 5 -15.97 -56.69 1.28
N LEU A 6 -15.98 -56.10 0.08
CA LEU A 6 -14.91 -55.21 -0.40
C LEU A 6 -15.02 -53.89 0.36
N ARG A 7 -14.68 -53.94 1.65
CA ARG A 7 -14.51 -52.77 2.49
C ARG A 7 -13.28 -52.01 2.01
N ASN A 8 -13.57 -51.02 1.17
CA ASN A 8 -12.91 -49.72 1.09
C ASN A 8 -11.69 -49.59 2.00
N ASN A 9 -10.51 -49.89 1.46
CA ASN A 9 -9.24 -49.55 2.06
C ASN A 9 -8.54 -48.52 1.17
N SER A 10 -9.28 -47.45 0.85
CA SER A 10 -8.65 -46.18 0.50
C SER A 10 -7.94 -45.71 1.76
N LYS A 11 -6.65 -46.07 1.89
CA LYS A 11 -5.74 -45.26 2.69
C LYS A 11 -5.89 -43.85 2.14
N LYS A 12 -6.61 -42.99 2.86
CA LYS A 12 -6.59 -41.55 2.69
C LYS A 12 -5.12 -41.17 2.66
N TYR A 13 -4.59 -40.95 1.46
CA TYR A 13 -3.36 -40.21 1.31
C TYR A 13 -3.70 -38.84 1.86
N ASP A 14 -3.11 -38.55 3.01
CA ASP A 14 -3.26 -37.27 3.69
C ASP A 14 -2.58 -36.19 2.82
N ASP A 15 -3.40 -35.54 2.01
CA ASP A 15 -3.03 -34.49 1.05
C ASP A 15 -2.34 -33.29 1.74
N SER A 16 -2.44 -33.19 3.07
CA SER A 16 -1.71 -32.20 3.87
C SER A 16 -0.19 -32.46 3.92
N THR A 17 0.24 -33.69 3.62
CA THR A 17 1.66 -34.09 3.64
C THR A 17 2.33 -34.02 2.26
N PHE A 18 1.55 -33.84 1.19
CA PHE A 18 2.11 -33.65 -0.15
C PHE A 18 2.99 -32.39 -0.28
N PRO A 19 2.57 -31.19 0.17
CA PRO A 19 3.42 -30.01 0.07
C PRO A 19 4.65 -30.12 0.95
N THR A 20 4.55 -30.70 2.15
CA THR A 20 5.71 -30.88 3.04
C THR A 20 6.70 -31.91 2.51
N ARG A 21 6.23 -32.98 1.87
CA ARG A 21 7.09 -33.97 1.20
C ARG A 21 7.70 -33.46 -0.09
N ALA A 22 7.00 -32.61 -0.84
CA ALA A 22 7.54 -31.91 -2.00
C ALA A 22 8.59 -30.87 -1.58
N ILE A 23 8.35 -30.11 -0.51
CA ILE A 23 9.32 -29.18 0.09
C ILE A 23 10.53 -29.94 0.64
N LEU A 24 10.34 -31.08 1.31
CA LEU A 24 11.42 -31.96 1.75
C LEU A 24 12.16 -32.60 0.58
N LEU A 25 11.50 -32.96 -0.51
CA LEU A 25 12.15 -33.47 -1.72
C LEU A 25 12.91 -32.38 -2.47
N ILE A 26 12.43 -31.14 -2.46
CA ILE A 26 13.17 -29.99 -3.00
C ILE A 26 14.38 -29.70 -2.10
N LEU A 27 14.20 -29.66 -0.77
CA LEU A 27 15.30 -29.53 0.21
C LEU A 27 16.29 -30.71 0.18
N PHE A 28 15.85 -31.90 -0.18
CA PHE A 28 16.67 -33.13 -0.25
C PHE A 28 17.33 -33.33 -1.62
N MET A 29 16.71 -32.87 -2.70
CA MET A 29 17.33 -32.75 -4.03
C MET A 29 18.39 -31.64 -4.04
N ILE A 30 18.25 -30.64 -3.17
CA ILE A 30 19.31 -29.72 -2.77
C ILE A 30 20.16 -30.41 -1.69
N SER A 31 20.76 -31.56 -2.01
CA SER A 31 21.69 -32.23 -1.07
C SER A 31 22.92 -31.33 -0.86
N PRO A 32 23.26 -30.93 0.39
CA PRO A 32 24.43 -30.09 0.69
C PRO A 32 25.77 -30.74 0.32
N ALA A 33 25.78 -32.05 0.05
CA ALA A 33 27.00 -32.83 -0.10
C ALA A 33 27.81 -32.50 -1.38
N ASN A 34 27.19 -31.88 -2.39
CA ASN A 34 27.86 -31.32 -3.57
C ASN A 34 27.79 -29.78 -3.61
N PHE A 35 27.16 -29.15 -2.61
CA PHE A 35 26.66 -27.77 -2.64
C PHE A 35 27.72 -26.72 -2.26
N PHE A 36 28.86 -27.15 -1.71
CA PHE A 36 29.81 -26.30 -1.03
C PHE A 36 31.26 -26.73 -1.32
N SER A 37 31.70 -26.59 -2.58
CA SER A 37 33.10 -26.25 -2.75
C SER A 37 33.29 -24.86 -2.11
N LEU A 38 34.23 -24.75 -1.16
CA LEU A 38 34.54 -23.49 -0.45
C LEU A 38 34.82 -22.30 -1.40
N GLU A 39 35.13 -22.58 -2.67
CA GLU A 39 35.39 -21.60 -3.72
C GLU A 39 34.15 -20.83 -4.20
N GLY A 40 32.93 -21.37 -4.07
CA GLY A 40 31.71 -20.75 -4.63
C GLY A 40 30.87 -19.94 -3.64
N ILE A 41 31.18 -19.99 -2.34
CA ILE A 41 30.32 -19.43 -1.27
C ILE A 41 30.12 -17.92 -1.40
N MET A 42 31.16 -17.21 -1.85
CA MET A 42 31.15 -15.76 -1.99
C MET A 42 30.28 -15.32 -3.16
N GLU A 43 30.22 -16.12 -4.23
CA GLU A 43 29.35 -15.84 -5.38
C GLU A 43 27.88 -15.99 -4.99
N TYR A 44 27.52 -17.07 -4.27
CA TYR A 44 26.17 -17.24 -3.75
C TYR A 44 25.78 -16.12 -2.77
N PHE A 45 26.69 -15.70 -1.90
CA PHE A 45 26.44 -14.58 -0.99
C PHE A 45 26.19 -13.28 -1.76
N CYS A 46 27.04 -12.94 -2.74
CA CYS A 46 26.87 -11.76 -3.58
C CYS A 46 25.55 -11.80 -4.37
N VAL A 47 25.22 -12.94 -4.98
CA VAL A 47 23.97 -13.13 -5.72
C VAL A 47 22.75 -12.97 -4.80
N PHE A 48 22.80 -13.53 -3.59
CA PHE A 48 21.74 -13.38 -2.60
C PHE A 48 21.52 -11.91 -2.24
N ILE A 49 22.59 -11.18 -1.92
CA ILE A 49 22.52 -9.77 -1.56
C ILE A 49 21.96 -8.93 -2.72
N ILE A 50 22.40 -9.17 -3.95
CA ILE A 50 21.86 -8.46 -5.13
C ILE A 50 20.37 -8.77 -5.29
N GLY A 51 19.95 -10.04 -5.16
CA GLY A 51 18.54 -10.43 -5.23
C GLY A 51 17.67 -9.74 -4.17
N VAL A 52 18.18 -9.65 -2.94
CA VAL A 52 17.53 -8.89 -1.85
C VAL A 52 17.42 -7.40 -2.20
N LEU A 53 18.49 -6.79 -2.72
CA LEU A 53 18.50 -5.37 -3.09
C LEU A 53 17.51 -5.06 -4.21
N LEU A 54 17.48 -5.85 -5.28
CA LEU A 54 16.53 -5.68 -6.38
C LEU A 54 15.07 -5.78 -5.90
N SER A 55 14.82 -6.69 -4.96
CA SER A 55 13.50 -6.89 -4.35
C SER A 55 13.13 -5.77 -3.37
N ALA A 56 14.12 -5.22 -2.65
CA ALA A 56 13.92 -4.07 -1.79
C ALA A 56 13.57 -2.82 -2.62
N ILE A 57 14.20 -2.63 -3.79
CA ILE A 57 13.85 -1.55 -4.71
C ILE A 57 12.39 -1.70 -5.20
N GLU A 58 11.97 -2.91 -5.53
CA GLU A 58 10.57 -3.19 -5.90
C GLU A 58 9.60 -2.80 -4.79
N LEU A 59 9.85 -3.29 -3.58
CA LEU A 59 8.98 -3.04 -2.44
C LEU A 59 8.97 -1.55 -2.05
N GLY A 60 10.14 -0.91 -2.04
CA GLY A 60 10.28 0.51 -1.75
C GLY A 60 9.58 1.40 -2.78
N SER A 61 9.55 1.00 -4.06
CA SER A 61 8.82 1.73 -5.10
C SER A 61 7.30 1.63 -4.96
N ARG A 62 6.81 0.53 -4.37
CA ARG A 62 5.38 0.27 -4.14
C ARG A 62 4.84 1.01 -2.93
N TYR A 63 5.59 1.04 -1.83
CA TYR A 63 5.15 1.67 -0.56
C TYR A 63 5.98 2.92 -0.26
N LYS A 64 5.66 4.02 -0.95
CA LYS A 64 6.43 5.28 -0.87
C LYS A 64 6.41 5.91 0.52
N ASP A 65 5.30 5.77 1.25
CA ASP A 65 5.09 6.48 2.51
C ASP A 65 5.75 5.78 3.72
N GLU A 66 5.95 4.46 3.66
CA GLU A 66 6.61 3.70 4.74
C GLU A 66 7.49 2.52 4.22
N PRO A 67 8.47 2.75 3.33
CA PRO A 67 9.19 1.67 2.65
C PRO A 67 9.96 0.76 3.61
N VAL A 68 10.59 1.35 4.64
CA VAL A 68 11.39 0.61 5.63
C VAL A 68 10.51 -0.24 6.55
N SER A 69 9.29 0.22 6.84
CA SER A 69 8.33 -0.50 7.69
C SER A 69 7.91 -1.80 7.00
N VAL A 70 7.60 -1.73 5.70
CA VAL A 70 7.20 -2.90 4.91
C VAL A 70 8.34 -3.89 4.72
N MET A 71 9.57 -3.43 4.55
CA MET A 71 10.73 -4.34 4.45
C MET A 71 11.01 -5.12 5.74
N LYS A 72 10.64 -4.57 6.91
CA LYS A 72 10.88 -5.18 8.22
C LYS A 72 9.71 -6.04 8.70
N CYS A 73 8.53 -5.92 8.09
CA CYS A 73 7.41 -6.77 8.46
C CYS A 73 7.69 -8.22 8.03
N LEU A 74 7.14 -9.21 8.75
CA LEU A 74 7.45 -10.61 8.53
C LEU A 74 7.19 -11.07 7.08
N PRO A 75 6.05 -10.72 6.43
CA PRO A 75 5.82 -11.06 5.02
C PRO A 75 6.79 -10.36 4.06
N GLY A 76 7.15 -9.10 4.32
CA GLY A 76 8.10 -8.35 3.51
C GLY A 76 9.52 -8.91 3.62
N ALA A 77 9.97 -9.25 4.83
CA ALA A 77 11.26 -9.90 5.04
C ALA A 77 11.32 -11.27 4.35
N PHE A 78 10.24 -12.05 4.42
CA PHE A 78 10.13 -13.34 3.72
C PHE A 78 10.19 -13.16 2.19
N TYR A 79 9.53 -12.14 1.65
CA TYR A 79 9.61 -11.79 0.23
C TYR A 79 11.04 -11.48 -0.21
N LEU A 80 11.76 -10.64 0.54
CA LEU A 80 13.16 -10.33 0.25
C LEU A 80 14.04 -11.59 0.28
N PHE A 81 13.85 -12.43 1.29
CA PHE A 81 14.61 -13.67 1.47
C PHE A 81 14.38 -14.66 0.32
N ILE A 82 13.12 -14.90 -0.05
CA ILE A 82 12.77 -15.81 -1.15
C ILE A 82 13.36 -15.33 -2.48
N ASN A 83 13.30 -14.04 -2.76
CA ASN A 83 13.90 -13.51 -3.98
C ASN A 83 15.43 -13.67 -4.01
N GLY A 84 16.11 -13.45 -2.88
CA GLY A 84 17.53 -13.76 -2.75
C GLY A 84 17.83 -15.23 -3.03
N LEU A 85 17.03 -16.15 -2.49
CA LEU A 85 17.18 -17.59 -2.74
C LEU A 85 16.93 -17.97 -4.20
N ILE A 86 15.99 -17.32 -4.88
CA ILE A 86 15.74 -17.58 -6.30
C ILE A 86 16.94 -17.16 -7.16
N CYS A 87 17.56 -16.02 -6.86
CA CYS A 87 18.81 -15.64 -7.53
C CYS A 87 19.91 -16.69 -7.29
N CYS A 88 20.05 -17.22 -6.07
CA CYS A 88 20.97 -18.32 -5.78
C CYS A 88 20.63 -19.59 -6.58
N ALA A 89 19.35 -19.93 -6.72
CA ALA A 89 18.92 -21.04 -7.57
C ALA A 89 19.33 -20.81 -9.04
N GLY A 90 19.24 -19.58 -9.53
CA GLY A 90 19.75 -19.22 -10.85
C GLY A 90 21.24 -19.46 -11.03
N LEU A 91 22.06 -19.07 -10.05
CA LEU A 91 23.51 -19.35 -10.06
C LEU A 91 23.77 -20.86 -10.06
N PHE A 92 23.02 -21.62 -9.27
CA PHE A 92 23.10 -23.07 -9.25
C PHE A 92 22.77 -23.69 -10.62
N LEU A 93 21.70 -23.23 -11.29
CA LEU A 93 21.35 -23.69 -12.63
C LEU A 93 22.44 -23.31 -13.65
N LEU A 94 23.01 -22.10 -13.53
CA LEU A 94 24.10 -21.64 -14.40
C LEU A 94 25.32 -22.58 -14.32
N HIS A 95 25.71 -22.97 -13.11
CA HIS A 95 26.83 -23.89 -12.87
C HIS A 95 26.51 -25.33 -13.27
N THR A 96 25.29 -25.81 -12.99
CA THR A 96 24.88 -27.19 -13.27
C THR A 96 24.77 -27.46 -14.78
N PHE A 97 24.24 -26.50 -15.55
CA PHE A 97 24.03 -26.65 -16.98
C PHE A 97 25.18 -26.11 -17.85
N GLY A 98 26.27 -25.59 -17.24
CA GLY A 98 27.43 -25.10 -17.98
C GLY A 98 27.16 -23.84 -18.82
N VAL A 99 26.10 -23.09 -18.51
CA VAL A 99 25.71 -21.87 -19.25
C VAL A 99 26.73 -20.74 -19.05
N ASN A 100 27.47 -20.77 -17.95
CA ASN A 100 28.59 -19.87 -17.65
C ASN A 100 29.65 -19.82 -18.77
N GLN A 101 29.88 -20.94 -19.48
CA GLN A 101 30.84 -21.00 -20.58
C GLN A 101 30.37 -20.18 -21.79
N GLN A 102 29.09 -20.27 -22.13
CA GLN A 102 28.48 -19.52 -23.24
C GLN A 102 28.37 -18.02 -22.92
N VAL A 103 28.05 -17.68 -21.66
CA VAL A 103 28.03 -16.29 -21.20
C VAL A 103 29.43 -15.66 -21.27
N SER A 104 30.47 -16.38 -20.85
CA SER A 104 31.85 -15.89 -20.89
C SER A 104 32.35 -15.69 -22.33
N GLU A 105 31.99 -16.60 -23.23
CA GLU A 105 32.33 -16.52 -24.65
C GLU A 105 31.62 -15.37 -25.36
N SER A 106 30.31 -15.19 -25.12
CA SER A 106 29.52 -14.10 -25.73
C SER A 106 29.98 -12.69 -25.30
N LEU A 107 30.53 -12.55 -24.10
CA LEU A 107 31.07 -11.28 -23.60
C LEU A 107 32.53 -11.01 -24.02
N ASN A 108 33.10 -11.85 -24.89
CA ASN A 108 34.53 -11.82 -25.26
C ASN A 108 35.45 -11.77 -24.04
N LEU A 109 35.03 -12.36 -22.92
CA LEU A 109 35.85 -12.51 -21.72
C LEU A 109 36.85 -13.63 -22.00
N THR A 110 37.87 -13.30 -22.79
CA THR A 110 39.03 -14.15 -23.04
C THR A 110 39.64 -14.59 -21.71
N THR A 111 40.27 -15.75 -21.72
CA THR A 111 40.76 -16.60 -20.62
C THR A 111 41.71 -15.96 -19.59
N THR A 112 41.76 -14.64 -19.43
CA THR A 112 42.81 -13.91 -18.71
C THR A 112 42.40 -13.33 -17.36
N ASN A 113 41.13 -13.43 -16.93
CA ASN A 113 40.80 -13.07 -15.55
C ASN A 113 39.61 -13.86 -15.00
N GLU A 114 39.90 -14.82 -14.11
CA GLU A 114 38.87 -15.62 -13.42
C GLU A 114 37.90 -14.72 -12.64
N ALA A 115 38.40 -13.62 -12.04
CA ALA A 115 37.57 -12.63 -11.36
C ALA A 115 36.47 -12.02 -12.27
N SER A 116 36.78 -11.75 -13.54
CA SER A 116 35.81 -11.16 -14.48
C SER A 116 34.69 -12.14 -14.83
N LYS A 117 35.01 -13.44 -14.95
CA LYS A 117 34.01 -14.48 -15.19
C LYS A 117 33.07 -14.65 -13.99
N GLN A 118 33.62 -14.60 -12.78
CA GLN A 118 32.83 -14.69 -11.54
C GLN A 118 31.85 -13.53 -11.43
N VAL A 119 32.30 -12.29 -11.67
CA VAL A 119 31.43 -11.11 -11.65
C VAL A 119 30.33 -11.22 -12.72
N ALA A 120 30.66 -11.66 -13.93
CA ALA A 120 29.68 -11.85 -15.00
C ALA A 120 28.62 -12.90 -14.63
N ASN A 121 29.03 -14.04 -14.04
CA ASN A 121 28.11 -15.08 -13.58
C ASN A 121 27.18 -14.57 -12.47
N VAL A 122 27.72 -13.83 -11.49
CA VAL A 122 26.93 -13.21 -10.41
C VAL A 122 25.88 -12.25 -10.97
N LEU A 123 26.27 -11.38 -11.89
CA LEU A 123 25.34 -10.42 -12.52
C LEU A 123 24.29 -11.13 -13.37
N TYR A 124 24.70 -12.10 -14.19
CA TYR A 124 23.79 -12.83 -15.08
C TYR A 124 22.79 -13.67 -14.27
N ALA A 125 23.26 -14.37 -13.24
CA ALA A 125 22.41 -15.16 -12.35
C ALA A 125 21.42 -14.29 -11.59
N SER A 126 21.88 -13.19 -10.98
CA SER A 126 21.01 -12.29 -10.20
C SER A 126 19.96 -11.61 -11.08
N ILE A 127 20.38 -10.91 -12.13
CA ILE A 127 19.49 -10.15 -13.02
C ILE A 127 18.61 -11.11 -13.83
N GLY A 128 19.19 -12.16 -14.41
CA GLY A 128 18.46 -13.14 -15.22
C GLY A 128 17.36 -13.83 -14.42
N SER A 129 17.65 -14.31 -13.21
CA SER A 129 16.63 -14.93 -12.35
C SER A 129 15.55 -13.93 -11.96
N PHE A 130 15.93 -12.69 -11.67
CA PHE A 130 14.98 -11.64 -11.31
C PHE A 130 14.00 -11.34 -12.46
N PHE A 131 14.49 -11.24 -13.70
CA PHE A 131 13.64 -11.07 -14.88
C PHE A 131 12.78 -12.30 -15.18
N VAL A 132 13.34 -13.50 -15.08
CA VAL A 132 12.61 -14.76 -15.29
C VAL A 132 11.46 -14.89 -14.29
N MET A 133 11.68 -14.54 -13.02
CA MET A 133 10.65 -14.56 -12.00
C MET A 133 9.50 -13.59 -12.27
N ARG A 134 9.82 -12.42 -12.84
CA ARG A 134 8.81 -11.42 -13.24
C ARG A 134 8.14 -11.74 -14.57
N SER A 135 8.64 -12.71 -15.31
CA SER A 135 8.05 -13.12 -16.59
C SER A 135 6.71 -13.83 -16.38
N SER A 136 5.78 -13.54 -17.28
CA SER A 136 4.49 -14.21 -17.39
C SER A 136 4.46 -14.94 -18.73
N PHE A 137 4.45 -16.28 -18.69
CA PHE A 137 4.61 -17.10 -19.90
C PHE A 137 3.28 -17.39 -20.60
N LEU A 138 2.17 -17.29 -19.88
CA LEU A 138 0.83 -17.56 -20.40
C LEU A 138 -0.15 -16.57 -19.78
N LYS A 139 -1.04 -15.99 -20.59
CA LYS A 139 -2.16 -15.18 -20.10
C LYS A 139 -3.45 -15.94 -20.37
N LEU A 140 -4.15 -16.37 -19.33
CA LEU A 140 -5.46 -17.01 -19.47
C LEU A 140 -6.56 -16.01 -19.14
N GLY A 141 -7.45 -15.77 -20.10
CA GLY A 141 -8.59 -14.86 -19.97
C GLY A 141 -9.05 -14.39 -21.35
N SER A 142 -10.31 -13.94 -21.44
CA SER A 142 -10.79 -13.21 -22.61
C SER A 142 -10.19 -11.80 -22.59
N GLU A 143 -9.80 -11.26 -23.76
CA GLU A 143 -9.21 -9.90 -23.90
C GLU A 143 -10.07 -8.79 -23.27
N ASN A 144 -11.38 -9.03 -23.06
CA ASN A 144 -12.32 -8.08 -22.48
C ASN A 144 -12.81 -8.42 -21.06
N SER A 145 -12.18 -9.37 -20.37
CA SER A 145 -12.52 -9.68 -18.97
C SER A 145 -11.50 -9.08 -18.01
N GLN A 146 -11.99 -8.38 -16.98
CA GLN A 146 -11.18 -7.82 -15.88
C GLN A 146 -10.38 -8.90 -15.09
N SER A 147 -10.58 -10.18 -15.40
CA SER A 147 -9.96 -11.33 -14.75
C SER A 147 -8.95 -12.06 -15.66
N GLN A 148 -8.13 -11.32 -16.40
CA GLN A 148 -6.98 -11.93 -17.08
C GLN A 148 -5.98 -12.42 -16.02
N ILE A 149 -5.75 -13.73 -15.97
CA ILE A 149 -4.83 -14.37 -15.04
C ILE A 149 -3.52 -14.62 -15.80
N ASP A 150 -2.47 -13.89 -15.40
CA ASP A 150 -1.11 -14.21 -15.80
C ASP A 150 -0.68 -15.52 -15.11
N LEU A 151 -0.53 -16.59 -15.89
CA LEU A 151 0.09 -17.83 -15.47
C LEU A 151 1.60 -17.77 -15.72
N GLY A 152 2.37 -17.79 -14.63
CA GLY A 152 3.83 -17.77 -14.66
C GLY A 152 4.41 -17.69 -13.24
N LEU A 153 5.73 -17.58 -13.14
CA LEU A 153 6.44 -17.43 -11.87
C LEU A 153 6.03 -16.13 -11.15
N ASN A 154 5.64 -15.11 -11.92
CA ASN A 154 5.13 -13.84 -11.42
C ASN A 154 3.84 -13.98 -10.59
N LEU A 155 3.03 -15.03 -10.81
CA LEU A 155 1.83 -15.28 -10.01
C LEU A 155 2.17 -15.50 -8.53
N ILE A 156 3.27 -16.19 -8.25
CA ILE A 156 3.73 -16.48 -6.88
C ILE A 156 4.11 -15.15 -6.20
N LEU A 157 4.86 -14.29 -6.90
CA LEU A 157 5.25 -12.98 -6.39
C LEU A 157 4.03 -12.08 -6.15
N LYS A 158 3.09 -12.03 -7.10
CA LYS A 158 1.82 -11.29 -6.91
C LYS A 158 1.09 -11.75 -5.67
N LYS A 159 0.99 -13.06 -5.43
CA LYS A 159 0.34 -13.58 -4.21
C LYS A 159 1.08 -13.22 -2.93
N MET A 160 2.41 -13.21 -2.93
CA MET A 160 3.16 -12.71 -1.77
C MET A 160 2.91 -11.23 -1.55
N ILE A 161 2.91 -10.43 -2.62
CA ILE A 161 2.61 -9.01 -2.56
C ILE A 161 1.19 -8.76 -2.03
N ASP A 162 0.17 -9.52 -2.46
CA ASP A 162 -1.19 -9.43 -1.92
C ASP A 162 -1.23 -9.67 -0.39
N ILE A 163 -0.39 -10.59 0.12
CA ILE A 163 -0.25 -10.85 1.56
C ILE A 163 0.43 -9.67 2.27
N ILE A 164 1.46 -9.08 1.66
CA ILE A 164 2.13 -7.89 2.18
C ILE A 164 1.15 -6.71 2.24
N ASP A 165 0.40 -6.47 1.15
CA ASP A 165 -0.63 -5.42 1.08
C ASP A 165 -1.61 -5.57 2.25
N ARG A 166 -2.12 -6.78 2.48
CA ARG A 166 -3.06 -7.04 3.59
C ARG A 166 -2.44 -6.81 4.98
N GLN A 167 -1.16 -7.14 5.16
CA GLN A 167 -0.46 -6.91 6.43
C GLN A 167 -0.24 -5.41 6.66
N VAL A 168 0.20 -4.69 5.62
CA VAL A 168 0.42 -3.25 5.65
C VAL A 168 -0.90 -2.52 5.93
N ASP A 169 -2.00 -2.94 5.32
CA ASP A 169 -3.33 -2.41 5.59
C ASP A 169 -3.77 -2.61 7.04
N ARG A 170 -3.50 -3.78 7.62
CA ARG A 170 -3.81 -4.06 9.03
C ARG A 170 -3.00 -3.17 9.97
N ASP A 171 -1.71 -3.02 9.71
CA ASP A 171 -0.84 -2.19 10.54
C ASP A 171 -1.21 -0.70 10.43
N GLN A 172 -1.53 -0.24 9.21
CA GLN A 172 -2.06 1.10 8.97
C GLN A 172 -3.41 1.32 9.65
N ALA A 173 -4.33 0.36 9.58
CA ALA A 173 -5.62 0.45 10.27
C ALA A 173 -5.44 0.58 11.80
N GLY A 174 -4.49 -0.18 12.38
CA GLY A 174 -4.14 -0.05 13.79
C GLY A 174 -3.61 1.34 14.16
N ARG A 175 -2.69 1.89 13.36
CA ARG A 175 -2.17 3.26 13.56
C ARG A 175 -3.28 4.31 13.45
N ARG A 176 -4.11 4.24 12.40
CA ARG A 176 -5.24 5.16 12.19
C ARG A 176 -6.25 5.11 13.32
N SER A 177 -6.57 3.92 13.82
CA SER A 177 -7.48 3.74 14.96
C SER A 177 -6.94 4.35 16.25
N LYS A 178 -5.63 4.22 16.50
CA LYS A 178 -4.98 4.86 17.65
C LYS A 178 -4.98 6.38 17.50
N ASP A 179 -4.56 6.88 16.33
CA ASP A 179 -4.49 8.31 16.04
C ASP A 179 -5.87 8.98 16.18
N ILE A 180 -6.94 8.37 15.66
CA ILE A 180 -8.28 8.96 15.73
C ILE A 180 -8.82 9.01 17.17
N THR A 181 -8.51 7.98 17.97
CA THR A 181 -8.91 7.92 19.38
C THR A 181 -8.20 9.02 20.18
N GLU A 182 -6.93 9.27 19.90
CA GLU A 182 -6.14 10.32 20.55
C GLU A 182 -6.61 11.72 20.15
N ILE A 183 -6.82 11.97 18.85
CA ILE A 183 -7.26 13.28 18.33
C ILE A 183 -8.66 13.65 18.86
N LEU A 184 -9.58 12.68 18.90
CA LEU A 184 -10.98 12.89 19.29
C LEU A 184 -11.29 12.67 20.77
N ASN A 185 -10.27 12.44 21.62
CA ASN A 185 -10.48 12.10 23.03
C ASN A 185 -11.37 13.13 23.75
N ASP A 186 -11.10 14.43 23.56
CA ASP A 186 -11.90 15.51 24.18
C ASP A 186 -12.88 16.20 23.19
N VAL A 187 -13.27 15.52 22.10
CA VAL A 187 -14.28 16.04 21.16
C VAL A 187 -15.62 15.37 21.45
N SER A 188 -16.69 16.15 21.59
CA SER A 188 -18.06 15.63 21.64
C SER A 188 -18.54 15.25 20.24
N TYR A 189 -19.52 14.33 20.13
CA TYR A 189 -20.11 14.00 18.84
C TYR A 189 -20.76 15.22 18.17
N GLU A 190 -21.36 16.11 18.98
CA GLU A 190 -22.00 17.35 18.56
C GLU A 190 -20.99 18.33 17.96
N ASP A 191 -19.83 18.53 18.60
CA ASP A 191 -18.77 19.40 18.07
C ASP A 191 -18.16 18.83 16.79
N LEU A 192 -17.98 17.50 16.72
CA LEU A 192 -17.50 16.84 15.51
C LEU A 192 -18.48 17.06 14.34
N SER A 193 -19.78 16.86 14.58
CA SER A 193 -20.79 16.95 13.53
C SER A 193 -21.13 18.39 13.11
N SER A 194 -21.05 19.35 14.03
CA SER A 194 -21.46 20.75 13.78
C SER A 194 -20.31 21.66 13.33
N LYS A 195 -19.08 21.41 13.78
CA LYS A 195 -17.93 22.29 13.51
C LYS A 195 -16.89 21.61 12.64
N VAL A 196 -16.34 20.49 13.12
CA VAL A 196 -15.19 19.82 12.48
C VAL A 196 -15.55 19.27 11.11
N HIS A 197 -16.67 18.55 11.01
CA HIS A 197 -17.09 17.91 9.75
C HIS A 197 -17.35 18.94 8.63
N PRO A 198 -18.18 19.98 8.81
CA PRO A 198 -18.37 21.00 7.77
C PRO A 198 -17.08 21.72 7.38
N PHE A 199 -16.20 22.00 8.35
CA PHE A 199 -14.93 22.68 8.09
C PHE A 199 -13.96 21.80 7.29
N CYS A 200 -13.87 20.50 7.60
CA CYS A 200 -13.10 19.55 6.80
C CYS A 200 -13.56 19.55 5.33
N LEU A 201 -14.87 19.56 5.07
CA LEU A 201 -15.42 19.58 3.71
C LEU A 201 -15.10 20.89 2.96
N GLN A 202 -15.06 22.03 3.64
CA GLN A 202 -14.69 23.31 3.01
C GLN A 202 -13.21 23.37 2.62
N LEU A 203 -12.34 22.70 3.38
CA LEU A 203 -10.91 22.60 3.06
C LEU A 203 -10.62 21.62 1.92
N MET A 204 -11.54 20.70 1.63
CA MET A 204 -11.45 19.71 0.56
C MET A 204 -11.79 20.31 -0.81
N GLN A 205 -11.00 21.29 -1.27
CA GLN A 205 -11.25 22.00 -2.54
C GLN A 205 -10.83 21.21 -3.81
N ASN A 206 -10.06 20.13 -3.66
CA ASN A 206 -9.49 19.35 -4.77
C ASN A 206 -9.84 17.85 -4.73
N VAL A 207 -10.95 17.47 -4.11
CA VAL A 207 -11.34 16.05 -4.04
C VAL A 207 -12.19 15.66 -5.26
N PRO A 208 -11.86 14.54 -5.95
CA PRO A 208 -12.66 14.01 -7.05
C PRO A 208 -14.13 13.83 -6.65
N GLY A 209 -15.06 14.10 -7.58
CA GLY A 209 -16.50 14.05 -7.30
C GLY A 209 -16.99 12.66 -6.84
N ASP A 210 -16.43 11.59 -7.40
CA ASP A 210 -16.72 10.20 -7.05
C ASP A 210 -16.29 9.81 -5.63
N GLU A 211 -15.15 10.32 -5.17
CA GLU A 211 -14.65 10.13 -3.82
C GLU A 211 -15.53 10.89 -2.79
N SER A 212 -15.95 12.11 -3.14
CA SER A 212 -16.85 12.91 -2.30
C SER A 212 -18.24 12.27 -2.16
N ASP A 213 -18.81 11.75 -3.24
CA ASP A 213 -20.13 11.08 -3.23
C ASP A 213 -20.11 9.80 -2.38
N THR A 214 -19.00 9.06 -2.44
CA THR A 214 -18.82 7.85 -1.63
C THR A 214 -18.72 8.20 -0.15
N LEU A 215 -17.94 9.23 0.19
CA LEU A 215 -17.84 9.74 1.56
C LEU A 215 -19.21 10.15 2.10
N PHE A 216 -20.00 10.93 1.35
CA PHE A 216 -21.31 11.38 1.82
C PHE A 216 -22.25 10.21 2.12
N LYS A 217 -22.30 9.21 1.24
CA LYS A 217 -23.11 7.99 1.47
C LYS A 217 -22.68 7.23 2.72
N GLU A 218 -21.38 7.10 2.94
CA GLU A 218 -20.85 6.43 4.13
C GLU A 218 -21.15 7.21 5.41
N LEU A 219 -21.03 8.54 5.38
CA LEU A 219 -21.36 9.41 6.52
C LEU A 219 -22.85 9.36 6.86
N GLU A 220 -23.73 9.38 5.86
CA GLU A 220 -25.17 9.21 6.08
C GLU A 220 -25.51 7.85 6.68
N SER A 221 -24.88 6.77 6.17
CA SER A 221 -25.04 5.43 6.71
C SER A 221 -24.60 5.34 8.18
N ILE A 222 -23.47 5.95 8.54
CA ILE A 222 -22.97 6.00 9.91
C ILE A 222 -23.92 6.79 10.81
N LYS A 223 -24.41 7.95 10.37
CA LYS A 223 -25.37 8.76 11.14
C LYS A 223 -26.67 8.00 11.41
N ALA A 224 -27.18 7.27 10.41
CA ALA A 224 -28.40 6.48 10.48
C ALA A 224 -28.26 5.17 11.29
N SER A 225 -27.04 4.69 11.54
CA SER A 225 -26.81 3.44 12.29
C SER A 225 -27.23 3.56 13.77
N ASP A 226 -27.65 2.45 14.39
CA ASP A 226 -28.08 2.41 15.80
C ASP A 226 -26.91 2.09 16.76
N VAL A 227 -25.75 2.68 16.51
CA VAL A 227 -24.55 2.51 17.35
C VAL A 227 -24.39 3.67 18.33
N SER A 228 -23.58 3.47 19.38
CA SER A 228 -23.32 4.51 20.38
C SER A 228 -22.76 5.80 19.75
N LEU A 229 -23.04 6.95 20.37
CA LEU A 229 -22.54 8.26 19.91
C LEU A 229 -21.01 8.28 19.79
N GLU A 230 -20.32 7.62 20.72
CA GLU A 230 -18.87 7.45 20.68
C GLU A 230 -18.40 6.65 19.46
N SER A 231 -19.09 5.56 19.13
CA SER A 231 -18.81 4.78 17.91
C SER A 231 -19.07 5.59 16.64
N LYS A 232 -20.15 6.39 16.60
CA LYS A 232 -20.42 7.31 15.47
C LYS A 232 -19.33 8.36 15.34
N LYS A 233 -18.88 8.94 16.46
CA LYS A 233 -17.81 9.93 16.52
C LYS A 233 -16.53 9.38 15.90
N LEU A 234 -16.10 8.20 16.33
CA LEU A 234 -14.87 7.58 15.81
C LEU A 234 -15.00 7.17 14.34
N ALA A 235 -16.18 6.68 13.91
CA ALA A 235 -16.41 6.28 12.53
C ALA A 235 -16.41 7.48 11.57
N ILE A 236 -17.12 8.56 11.90
CA ILE A 236 -17.09 9.81 11.11
C ILE A 236 -15.68 10.40 11.09
N GLY A 237 -15.03 10.43 12.26
CA GLY A 237 -13.66 10.90 12.39
C GLY A 237 -12.67 10.14 11.51
N LEU A 238 -12.78 8.82 11.45
CA LEU A 238 -11.92 7.99 10.61
C LEU A 238 -12.10 8.28 9.12
N GLN A 239 -13.33 8.53 8.67
CA GLN A 239 -13.60 8.86 7.26
C GLN A 239 -13.02 10.22 6.88
N LEU A 240 -13.20 11.23 7.73
CA LEU A 240 -12.58 12.54 7.53
C LEU A 240 -11.05 12.46 7.58
N TYR A 241 -10.50 11.69 8.52
CA TYR A 241 -9.06 11.44 8.63
C TYR A 241 -8.48 10.82 7.36
N ASN A 242 -9.18 9.88 6.72
CA ASN A 242 -8.69 9.19 5.52
C ASN A 242 -8.54 10.14 4.33
N ILE A 243 -9.42 11.13 4.19
CA ILE A 243 -9.41 12.04 3.04
C ILE A 243 -8.55 13.28 3.31
N VAL A 244 -8.67 13.86 4.51
CA VAL A 244 -7.97 15.10 4.88
C VAL A 244 -6.52 14.81 5.30
N GLY A 245 -6.25 13.61 5.80
CA GLY A 245 -4.95 13.19 6.31
C GLY A 245 -4.68 13.65 7.75
N LYS A 246 -3.78 12.93 8.43
CA LYS A 246 -3.47 13.11 9.86
C LYS A 246 -3.17 14.55 10.28
N LYS A 247 -2.25 15.20 9.55
CA LYS A 247 -1.73 16.52 9.94
C LYS A 247 -2.83 17.56 9.95
N LEU A 248 -3.55 17.66 8.84
CA LEU A 248 -4.62 18.64 8.67
C LEU A 248 -5.80 18.33 9.59
N PHE A 249 -6.20 17.06 9.72
CA PHE A 249 -7.27 16.67 10.64
C PHE A 249 -6.94 17.00 12.11
N SER A 250 -5.72 16.74 12.56
CA SER A 250 -5.26 17.09 13.90
C SER A 250 -5.23 18.61 14.14
N SER A 251 -4.80 19.39 13.15
CA SER A 251 -4.82 20.86 13.22
C SER A 251 -6.25 21.39 13.37
N ILE A 252 -7.18 20.93 12.51
CA ILE A 252 -8.59 21.34 12.56
C ILE A 252 -9.21 21.08 13.94
N VAL A 253 -9.03 19.88 14.47
CA VAL A 253 -9.60 19.50 15.78
C VAL A 253 -9.00 20.36 16.90
N THR A 254 -7.71 20.71 16.80
CA THR A 254 -7.04 21.58 17.78
C THR A 254 -7.57 23.01 17.66
N ASP A 255 -7.60 23.59 16.46
CA ASP A 255 -8.00 24.98 16.22
C ASP A 255 -9.48 25.20 16.59
N LEU A 256 -10.35 24.23 16.30
CA LEU A 256 -11.77 24.32 16.68
C LEU A 256 -12.00 24.03 18.17
N LYS A 257 -11.12 23.28 18.84
CA LYS A 257 -11.11 23.12 20.31
C LYS A 257 -10.60 24.36 21.04
N VAL A 258 -9.78 25.21 20.42
CA VAL A 258 -9.27 26.46 21.03
C VAL A 258 -10.40 27.47 21.34
N ASN A 259 -11.54 27.38 20.65
CA ASN A 259 -12.67 28.29 20.89
C ASN A 259 -13.71 27.79 21.92
N ALA A 260 -13.53 26.61 22.52
CA ALA A 260 -14.50 26.06 23.49
C ALA A 260 -14.33 26.60 24.94
N LYS A 261 -13.32 27.46 25.20
CA LYS A 261 -13.00 27.96 26.54
C LYS A 261 -13.18 29.48 26.74
N SER A 262 -13.84 30.17 25.83
CA SER A 262 -14.16 31.60 25.97
C SER A 262 -15.67 31.85 25.95
N THR A 263 -16.41 31.29 26.91
CA THR A 263 -17.70 31.89 27.31
C THR A 263 -17.97 31.59 28.79
N THR A 264 -17.45 32.46 29.66
CA THR A 264 -18.08 32.73 30.96
C THR A 264 -17.98 34.23 31.17
N PRO A 265 -19.11 34.93 31.39
CA PRO A 265 -19.14 36.39 31.39
C PRO A 265 -18.57 36.91 32.70
N ASN A 266 -17.55 37.75 32.62
CA ASN A 266 -17.31 38.75 33.64
C ASN A 266 -16.76 40.00 32.98
N GLU A 267 -17.48 41.09 33.20
CA GLU A 267 -17.12 42.45 32.83
C GLU A 267 -15.66 42.76 33.20
N GLU A 268 -14.87 43.12 32.20
CA GLU A 268 -13.97 44.26 32.33
C GLU A 268 -13.78 44.86 30.93
N ILE A 269 -14.23 46.11 30.81
CA ILE A 269 -14.23 46.94 29.62
C ILE A 269 -12.77 47.20 29.21
N ILE A 270 -12.39 46.76 28.01
CA ILE A 270 -11.34 47.41 27.22
C ILE A 270 -11.88 47.55 25.80
N GLU A 271 -12.29 48.78 25.48
CA GLU A 271 -12.55 49.23 24.12
C GLU A 271 -11.31 49.07 23.26
N SER A 272 -11.41 48.35 22.13
CA SER A 272 -10.78 48.75 20.85
C SER A 272 -11.12 47.77 19.71
N GLU A 273 -11.76 48.33 18.68
CA GLU A 273 -11.77 47.89 17.27
C GLU A 273 -12.64 46.68 16.86
N GLU A 274 -13.96 46.78 17.04
CA GLU A 274 -14.96 45.93 16.38
C GLU A 274 -15.79 46.74 15.34
N ASN A 275 -15.15 47.45 14.42
CA ASN A 275 -15.89 48.20 13.38
C ASN A 275 -15.30 48.18 11.96
N ASP A 276 -14.22 47.46 11.68
CA ASP A 276 -13.57 47.50 10.35
C ASP A 276 -13.95 46.33 9.42
N PHE A 277 -14.51 45.26 9.96
CA PHE A 277 -14.89 44.07 9.15
C PHE A 277 -16.32 44.17 8.58
N GLU A 278 -17.26 44.76 9.33
CA GLU A 278 -18.66 44.85 8.94
C GLU A 278 -18.91 45.91 7.87
N SER A 279 -18.18 47.04 7.90
CA SER A 279 -18.29 48.08 6.85
C SER A 279 -17.68 47.62 5.52
N SER A 280 -16.56 46.88 5.58
CA SER A 280 -15.93 46.32 4.39
C SER A 280 -16.84 45.29 3.70
N PHE A 281 -17.55 44.48 4.47
CA PHE A 281 -18.54 43.54 3.94
C PHE A 281 -19.77 44.24 3.36
N SER A 282 -20.28 45.31 3.98
CA SER A 282 -21.42 46.05 3.42
C SER A 282 -21.08 46.75 2.11
N ASP A 283 -19.87 47.29 1.98
CA ASP A 283 -19.43 48.00 0.78
C ASP A 283 -19.18 47.05 -0.39
N ILE A 284 -18.61 45.87 -0.11
CA ILE A 284 -18.39 44.81 -1.13
C ILE A 284 -19.73 44.22 -1.61
N VAL A 285 -20.70 44.02 -0.71
CA VAL A 285 -22.03 43.52 -1.07
C VAL A 285 -22.85 44.56 -1.83
N ALA A 286 -22.69 45.85 -1.52
CA ALA A 286 -23.30 46.95 -2.27
C ALA A 286 -22.71 47.05 -3.69
N GLU A 287 -21.39 46.91 -3.85
CA GLU A 287 -20.75 46.95 -5.16
C GLU A 287 -21.09 45.73 -6.04
N ALA A 288 -21.26 44.55 -5.44
CA ALA A 288 -21.70 43.35 -6.15
C ALA A 288 -23.17 43.44 -6.63
N LYS A 289 -24.05 44.11 -5.86
CA LYS A 289 -25.44 44.35 -6.25
C LYS A 289 -25.57 45.36 -7.39
N ASN A 290 -24.79 46.44 -7.38
CA ASN A 290 -24.80 47.43 -8.47
C ASN A 290 -24.30 46.85 -9.80
N LYS A 291 -23.23 46.04 -9.79
CA LYS A 291 -22.72 45.37 -11.01
C LYS A 291 -23.69 44.34 -11.60
N THR A 292 -24.58 43.78 -10.78
CA THR A 292 -25.59 42.80 -11.24
C THR A 292 -26.82 43.49 -11.84
N GLN A 293 -27.14 44.72 -11.42
CA GLN A 293 -28.23 45.52 -12.00
C GLN A 293 -27.84 46.19 -13.33
N GLU A 294 -26.61 46.70 -13.46
CA GLU A 294 -26.13 47.27 -14.73
C GLU A 294 -26.02 46.22 -15.87
N ALA A 295 -25.83 44.95 -15.53
CA ALA A 295 -25.80 43.85 -16.50
C ALA A 295 -27.19 43.40 -17.00
N GLN A 296 -28.28 43.84 -16.37
CA GLN A 296 -29.65 43.50 -16.76
C GLN A 296 -30.40 44.62 -17.50
N GLU A 297 -29.83 45.83 -17.60
CA GLU A 297 -30.44 46.97 -18.32
C GLU A 297 -29.73 47.36 -19.63
N ALA A 298 -28.88 46.50 -20.20
CA ALA A 298 -28.37 46.72 -21.56
C ALA A 298 -29.50 46.51 -22.59
N PRO A 299 -29.96 47.56 -23.33
CA PRO A 299 -31.09 47.42 -24.23
C PRO A 299 -30.69 46.71 -25.51
N LEU A 300 -31.54 45.76 -25.89
CA LEU A 300 -31.65 45.22 -27.25
C LEU A 300 -31.97 46.37 -28.22
N ALA A 301 -31.02 46.78 -29.05
CA ALA A 301 -31.26 47.70 -30.16
C ALA A 301 -30.40 47.33 -31.39
N THR A 302 -31.04 46.55 -32.27
CA THR A 302 -30.94 46.49 -33.74
C THR A 302 -30.03 47.52 -34.43
N SER A 303 -29.04 47.05 -35.21
CA SER A 303 -29.09 46.93 -36.68
C SER A 303 -27.84 46.26 -37.22
#